data_AF-A0A8T4ZV54-F1
#
_entry.id   AF-A0A8T4ZV54-F1
#
_cell.length_a   1.000
_cell.length_b   1.000
_cell.length_c   1.000
_cell.angle_alpha   90.00
_cell.angle_beta   90.00
_cell.angle_gamma   90.00
#
_symmetry.space_group_name_H-M   'P 1'
#
loop_
_entity.id
_entity.type
_entity.pdbx_description
1 polymer ?
#
loop_
_entity_poly.entity_id
_entity_poly.type
_entity_poly.pdbx_seq_one_letter_code
_entity_poly.pdbx_strand_id
1 'polypeptide(L)' 'MFGVRDFVERFHLFERNRFPFELKVLGLAFYVQMSSLRRTARALSEFRSVSKTAVWRWVVKLKACLSLGAL' A
#
# COMPACT_ATOMS: atom_id res chain seq x y z
N MET A 1 -2.19 9.62 -16.95
CA MET A 1 -1.88 10.14 -15.59
C MET A 1 -1.32 8.97 -14.80
N PHE A 2 -0.17 9.14 -14.12
CA PHE A 2 0.47 8.05 -13.40
C PHE A 2 -0.18 7.89 -12.02
N GLY A 3 -1.04 6.87 -11.85
CA GLY A 3 -1.76 6.62 -10.60
C GLY A 3 -1.01 5.67 -9.66
N VAL A 4 -1.49 5.58 -8.41
CA VAL A 4 -0.96 4.62 -7.42
C VAL A 4 -1.06 3.18 -7.95
N ARG A 5 -2.13 2.86 -8.67
CA ARG A 5 -2.33 1.55 -9.30
C ARG A 5 -1.23 1.25 -10.33
N ASP A 6 -1.02 2.14 -11.29
CA ASP A 6 -0.01 1.97 -12.34
C ASP A 6 1.39 1.78 -11.75
N PHE A 7 1.71 2.52 -10.69
CA PHE A 7 2.97 2.36 -9.96
C PHE A 7 3.09 0.95 -9.36
N VAL A 8 2.07 0.50 -8.63
CA VAL A 8 2.08 -0.81 -7.97
C VAL A 8 2.19 -1.96 -8.98
N GLU A 9 1.50 -1.85 -10.12
CA GLU A 9 1.56 -2.83 -11.22
C GLU A 9 2.93 -2.83 -11.90
N ARG A 10 3.43 -1.65 -12.32
CA ARG A 10 4.71 -1.51 -13.04
C ARG A 10 5.91 -2.03 -12.24
N PHE A 11 5.90 -1.82 -10.93
CA PHE A 11 6.99 -2.22 -10.05
C PHE A 11 6.73 -3.58 -9.35
N HIS A 12 5.69 -4.32 -9.76
CA HIS A 12 5.34 -5.63 -9.22
C HIS A 12 5.36 -5.68 -7.67
N LEU A 13 4.86 -4.63 -7.03
CA LEU A 13 5.08 -4.38 -5.59
C LEU A 13 4.47 -5.48 -4.70
N PHE A 14 3.46 -6.18 -5.21
CA PHE A 14 2.74 -7.24 -4.50
C PHE A 14 2.53 -8.49 -5.39
N GLU A 15 3.45 -9.44 -5.33
CA GLU A 15 3.33 -10.72 -6.07
C GLU A 15 2.43 -11.76 -5.38
N ARG A 16 2.36 -11.78 -4.03
CA ARG A 16 1.60 -12.77 -3.24
C ARG A 16 0.71 -12.11 -2.19
N ASN A 17 -0.55 -12.54 -2.13
CA ASN A 17 -1.59 -11.73 -1.53
C ASN A 17 -2.53 -12.52 -0.59
N ARG A 18 -2.33 -12.37 0.73
CA ARG A 18 -3.37 -12.64 1.75
C ARG A 18 -4.58 -11.70 1.62
N PHE A 19 -4.35 -10.51 1.05
CA PHE A 19 -5.34 -9.45 0.86
C PHE A 19 -5.48 -9.12 -0.63
N PRO A 20 -6.68 -8.80 -1.12
CA PRO A 20 -6.93 -8.43 -2.52
C PRO A 20 -5.99 -7.32 -2.99
N PHE A 21 -5.61 -7.35 -4.26
CA PHE A 21 -4.67 -6.41 -4.85
C PHE A 21 -5.18 -4.97 -4.73
N GLU A 22 -6.45 -4.77 -5.06
CA GLU A 22 -7.17 -3.50 -5.03
C GLU A 22 -7.17 -2.90 -3.62
N LEU A 23 -7.33 -3.75 -2.58
CA LEU A 23 -7.30 -3.32 -1.19
C LEU A 23 -5.91 -2.78 -0.80
N LYS A 24 -4.84 -3.36 -1.37
CA LYS A 24 -3.47 -2.88 -1.15
C LYS A 24 -3.20 -1.56 -1.88
N VAL A 25 -3.68 -1.43 -3.12
CA VAL A 25 -3.60 -0.18 -3.90
C VAL A 25 -4.31 0.94 -3.14
N LEU A 26 -5.54 0.70 -2.68
CA LEU A 26 -6.30 1.65 -1.86
C LEU A 26 -5.55 1.98 -0.55
N GLY A 27 -4.98 0.97 0.10
CA GLY A 27 -4.20 1.17 1.32
C GLY A 27 -2.99 2.07 1.13
N LEU A 28 -2.26 1.91 0.02
CA LEU A 28 -1.15 2.81 -0.31
C LEU A 28 -1.63 4.22 -0.64
N ALA A 29 -2.72 4.36 -1.40
CA ALA A 29 -3.31 5.68 -1.70
C ALA A 29 -3.72 6.43 -0.43
N PHE A 30 -4.44 5.76 0.48
CA PHE A 30 -4.79 6.33 1.78
C PHE A 30 -3.57 6.62 2.65
N TYR A 31 -2.54 5.79 2.62
CA TYR A 31 -1.31 6.09 3.34
C TYR A 31 -0.61 7.33 2.79
N VAL A 32 -0.52 7.50 1.47
CA VAL A 32 0.07 8.69 0.83
C VAL A 32 -0.72 9.94 1.21
N GLN A 33 -2.05 9.87 1.21
CA GLN A 33 -2.90 11.01 1.55
C GLN A 33 -2.88 11.36 3.04
N MET A 34 -2.93 10.36 3.93
CA MET A 34 -3.09 10.58 5.37
C MET A 34 -1.79 10.51 6.17
N SER A 35 -0.71 10.01 5.58
CA SER A 35 0.59 9.74 6.21
C SER A 35 0.52 8.96 7.54
N SER A 36 -0.52 8.13 7.75
CA SER A 36 -0.78 7.48 9.04
C SER A 36 -1.22 6.02 8.91
N LEU A 37 -0.34 5.11 9.32
CA LEU A 37 -0.60 3.66 9.30
C LEU A 37 -1.86 3.25 10.08
N ARG A 38 -2.09 3.89 11.24
CA ARG A 38 -3.27 3.59 12.08
C ARG A 38 -4.56 4.05 11.41
N ARG A 39 -4.57 5.26 10.83
CA ARG A 39 -5.77 5.80 10.15
C ARG A 39 -6.07 5.00 8.89
N THR A 40 -5.05 4.68 8.09
CA THR A 40 -5.19 3.80 6.91
C THR A 40 -5.75 2.43 7.30
N ALA A 41 -5.23 1.79 8.34
CA ALA A 41 -5.73 0.49 8.78
C ALA A 41 -7.19 0.55 9.27
N ARG A 42 -7.59 1.63 9.96
CA ARG A 42 -8.98 1.85 10.38
C ARG A 42 -9.91 2.01 9.18
N ALA A 43 -9.56 2.88 8.23
CA ALA A 43 -10.37 3.11 7.03
C ALA A 43 -10.51 1.83 6.17
N LEU A 44 -9.44 1.05 6.02
CA LEU A 44 -9.51 -0.22 5.31
C LEU A 44 -10.33 -1.29 6.04
N SER A 45 -10.35 -1.22 7.38
CA SER A 45 -11.11 -2.17 8.22
C SER A 45 -12.62 -2.02 8.09
N GLU A 46 -13.11 -0.91 7.55
CA GLU A 46 -14.52 -0.77 7.15
C GLU A 46 -14.91 -1.72 6.01
N PHE A 47 -13.96 -2.07 5.14
CA PHE A 47 -14.17 -3.02 4.04
C PHE A 47 -13.76 -4.46 4.41
N ARG A 48 -12.60 -4.61 5.08
CA ARG A 48 -12.06 -5.90 5.50
C ARG A 48 -11.08 -5.71 6.64
N SER A 49 -11.14 -6.56 7.67
CA SER A 49 -10.21 -6.50 8.80
C SER A 49 -8.74 -6.47 8.35
N VAL A 50 -8.12 -5.31 8.49
CA VAL A 50 -6.73 -5.03 8.10
C VAL A 50 -6.01 -4.47 9.32
N SER A 51 -4.96 -5.17 9.76
CA SER A 51 -4.15 -4.71 10.88
C SER A 51 -3.21 -3.57 10.48
N LYS A 52 -2.85 -2.71 11.45
CA LYS A 52 -1.79 -1.70 11.29
C LYS A 52 -0.50 -2.32 10.71
N THR A 53 -0.13 -3.51 11.19
CA THR A 53 1.09 -4.21 10.75
C THR A 53 1.01 -4.64 9.30
N ALA A 54 -0.17 -5.02 8.80
CA ALA A 54 -0.35 -5.33 7.38
C ALA A 54 -0.07 -4.09 6.51
N VAL A 55 -0.65 -2.94 6.87
CA VAL A 55 -0.41 -1.65 6.19
C VAL A 55 1.07 -1.27 6.26
N TRP A 56 1.72 -1.41 7.42
CA TRP A 56 3.14 -1.12 7.58
C TRP A 56 4.00 -1.94 6.61
N ARG A 57 3.73 -3.24 6.44
CA ARG A 57 4.45 -4.08 5.47
C ARG A 57 4.29 -3.59 4.03
N TRP A 58 3.11 -3.10 3.66
CA TRP A 58 2.87 -2.55 2.33
C TRP A 58 3.67 -1.26 2.11
N VAL A 59 3.68 -0.37 3.11
CA VAL A 59 4.45 0.88 3.07
C VAL A 59 5.95 0.62 3.03
N VAL A 60 6.46 -0.36 3.77
CA VAL A 60 7.88 -0.75 3.73
C VAL A 60 8.28 -1.20 2.33
N LYS A 61 7.44 -2.02 1.67
CA LYS A 61 7.68 -2.40 0.27
C LYS A 61 7.68 -1.19 -0.68
N LEU A 62 6.74 -0.26 -0.49
CA LEU A 62 6.69 0.97 -1.27
C LEU A 62 7.99 1.78 -1.10
N LYS A 63 8.43 1.99 0.15
CA LYS A 63 9.66 2.73 0.46
C LYS A 63 10.88 2.03 -0.13
N ALA A 64 11.01 0.72 0.03
CA ALA A 64 12.12 -0.04 -0.54
C ALA A 64 12.18 0.11 -2.07
N CYS A 65 11.02 0.03 -2.74
CA CYS A 65 10.93 0.25 -4.18
C CYS A 65 11.35 1.67 -4.60
N LEU A 66 10.90 2.69 -3.86
CA LEU A 66 11.29 4.09 -4.11
C LEU A 66 12.77 4.34 -3.85
N SER A 67 13.36 3.69 -2.84
CA SER A 67 14.78 3.81 -2.51
C SER A 67 15.69 3.12 -3.53
N LEU A 68 15.21 2.08 -4.23
CA LEU A 68 15.95 1.41 -5.30
C LEU A 68 15.95 2.19 -6.63
N GLY A 69 14.98 3.09 -6.83
CA GLY A 69 14.94 3.98 -8.00
C GLY A 69 15.69 5.31 -7.83
N ALA A 70 16.39 5.51 -6.70
CA ALA A 70 17.12 6.73 -6.37
C ALA A 70 18.66 6.58 -6.49
N LEU A 71 19.13 5.46 -7.06
CA LEU A 71 20.53 5.16 -7.37
C LEU A 71 20.74 5.15 -8.89
#